data_AF-A0A7W4EFG4-F1
#
_entry.id   AF-A0A7W4EFG4-F1
#
_cell.length_a   1.000
_cell.length_b   1.000
_cell.length_c   1.000
_cell.angle_alpha   90.00
_cell.angle_beta   90.00
_cell.angle_gamma   90.00
#
_symmetry.space_group_name_H-M   'P 1'
#
loop_
_entity.id
_entity.type
_entity.pdbx_description
1 polymer ?
#
loop_
_entity_poly.entity_id
_entity_poly.type
_entity_poly.pdbx_seq_one_letter_code
_entity_poly.pdbx_strand_id
1 'polypeptide(L)'
;MTETTGTPAVETIKTAIEDILKTIDQEREREIITRRFGLYERRETLGQIGELLGITRERVRQLEKAILARLKTAAADGKIPAISDAERLIIRDLSENGRVGRVQDVANRLSKDKASNNTRSHVAFIGELSPRFVIINETDNYHQGISIAENGNEKKVRGDIDSIVKTIKNHGQPIDIESLHGMLTFESPSQIRGLASLSKKLANLKDVWGLAKWPTVNPKNIRDKIYVILAGNGKPMHFSDISKAIKESDFKRRNVTTQAIHNELIKDKRFVLIGRGIYALDSWGYSKGTVSDIIADILRKAGEPLHRDEIVRRVLKSRQVKETTILLNLQSKSMFKRVAKATYTIAEPQQ
;
A
#
# COMPACT_ATOMS: atom_id res chain seq x y z
N MET A 1 -25.49 -19.20 13.53
CA MET A 1 -24.60 -18.55 14.51
C MET A 1 -23.32 -19.36 14.55
N THR A 2 -22.32 -18.97 13.76
CA THR A 2 -21.00 -19.62 13.79
C THR A 2 -20.13 -18.76 14.71
N GLU A 3 -19.99 -19.18 15.97
CA GLU A 3 -18.98 -18.63 16.85
C GLU A 3 -17.61 -18.93 16.24
N THR A 4 -16.99 -17.89 15.71
CA THR A 4 -15.60 -17.91 15.27
C THR A 4 -14.76 -18.20 16.50
N THR A 5 -14.27 -19.43 16.65
CA THR A 5 -13.31 -19.76 17.72
C THR A 5 -12.06 -18.92 17.50
N GLY A 6 -11.90 -17.89 18.33
CA GLY A 6 -10.77 -16.96 18.24
C GLY A 6 -9.44 -17.70 18.41
N THR A 7 -8.36 -17.10 17.93
CA THR A 7 -7.02 -17.51 18.38
C THR A 7 -6.93 -17.41 19.89
N PRO A 8 -6.03 -18.18 20.54
CA PRO A 8 -5.78 -18.03 21.98
C PRO A 8 -5.54 -16.57 22.38
N ALA A 9 -4.84 -15.80 21.54
CA ALA A 9 -4.61 -14.37 21.76
C ALA A 9 -5.88 -13.51 21.72
N VAL A 10 -6.80 -13.76 20.78
CA VAL A 10 -8.08 -13.03 20.70
C VAL A 10 -8.97 -13.38 21.88
N GLU A 11 -8.98 -14.65 22.31
CA GLU A 11 -9.76 -15.05 23.49
C GLU A 11 -9.21 -14.41 24.76
N THR A 12 -7.88 -14.38 24.96
CA THR A 12 -7.26 -13.66 26.09
C THR A 12 -7.65 -12.18 26.12
N ILE A 13 -7.63 -11.51 24.96
CA ILE A 13 -8.06 -10.12 24.84
C ILE A 13 -9.53 -9.96 25.20
N LYS A 14 -10.40 -10.87 24.73
CA LYS A 14 -11.83 -10.85 25.05
C LYS A 14 -12.08 -11.06 26.55
N THR A 15 -11.42 -12.04 27.18
CA THR A 15 -11.49 -12.25 28.64
C THR A 15 -11.05 -11.00 29.40
N ALA A 16 -9.97 -10.33 28.97
CA ALA A 16 -9.52 -9.09 29.58
C ALA A 16 -10.61 -7.99 29.54
N ILE A 17 -11.32 -7.86 28.42
CA ILE A 17 -12.43 -6.91 28.29
C ILE A 17 -13.58 -7.27 29.24
N GLU A 18 -13.97 -8.53 29.30
CA GLU A 18 -15.04 -8.99 30.20
C GLU A 18 -14.70 -8.71 31.67
N ASP A 19 -13.46 -8.97 32.07
CA ASP A 19 -13.00 -8.71 33.43
C ASP A 19 -12.91 -7.21 33.75
N ILE A 20 -12.46 -6.38 32.80
CA ILE A 20 -12.54 -4.91 32.93
C ILE A 20 -13.99 -4.48 33.20
N LEU A 21 -14.94 -4.98 32.41
CA LEU A 21 -16.34 -4.58 32.53
C LEU A 21 -16.98 -5.04 33.84
N LYS A 22 -16.53 -6.16 34.42
CA LYS A 22 -16.96 -6.61 35.76
C LYS A 22 -16.50 -5.68 36.88
N THR A 23 -15.39 -4.95 36.70
CA THR A 23 -14.94 -3.96 37.70
C THR A 23 -15.76 -2.68 37.74
N ILE A 24 -16.62 -2.46 36.73
CA ILE A 24 -17.53 -1.32 36.71
C ILE A 24 -18.82 -1.72 37.42
N ASP A 25 -19.01 -1.21 38.64
CA ASP A 25 -20.17 -1.55 39.49
C ASP A 25 -21.50 -1.06 38.88
N GLN A 26 -21.48 0.13 38.28
CA GLN A 26 -22.70 0.74 37.73
C GLN A 26 -22.97 0.25 36.31
N GLU A 27 -24.10 -0.41 36.10
CA GLU A 27 -24.54 -0.91 34.79
C GLU A 27 -24.61 0.21 33.75
N ARG A 28 -25.09 1.39 34.14
CA ARG A 28 -25.12 2.58 33.28
C ARG A 28 -23.73 3.01 32.81
N GLU A 29 -22.73 2.96 33.70
CA GLU A 29 -21.35 3.29 33.34
C GLU A 29 -20.74 2.24 32.41
N ARG A 30 -21.06 0.97 32.65
CA ARG A 30 -20.66 -0.15 31.79
C ARG A 30 -21.23 0.03 30.39
N GLU A 31 -22.51 0.40 30.27
CA GLU A 31 -23.16 0.65 28.99
C GLU A 31 -22.55 1.85 28.24
N ILE A 32 -22.20 2.93 28.94
CA ILE A 32 -21.49 4.06 28.33
C ILE A 32 -20.17 3.59 27.71
N ILE A 33 -19.37 2.80 28.42
CA ILE A 33 -18.06 2.33 27.94
C ILE A 33 -18.20 1.34 26.79
N THR A 34 -19.08 0.34 26.90
CA THR A 34 -19.25 -0.68 25.86
C THR A 34 -19.67 -0.07 24.52
N ARG A 35 -20.60 0.88 24.54
CA ARG A 35 -21.09 1.61 23.36
C ARG A 35 -20.06 2.62 22.82
N ARG A 36 -19.41 3.36 23.71
CA ARG A 36 -18.43 4.41 23.35
C ARG A 36 -17.18 3.86 22.67
N PHE A 37 -16.75 2.67 23.07
CA PHE A 37 -15.57 2.01 22.52
C PHE A 37 -15.93 0.92 21.50
N GLY A 38 -17.22 0.60 21.34
CA GLY A 38 -17.69 -0.41 20.38
C GLY A 38 -17.15 -1.80 20.71
N LEU A 39 -17.23 -2.20 21.99
CA LEU A 39 -16.65 -3.45 22.49
C LEU A 39 -17.44 -4.70 22.05
N TYR A 40 -18.72 -4.54 21.76
CA TYR A 40 -19.61 -5.60 21.26
C TYR A 40 -20.30 -5.21 19.96
N GLU A 41 -20.73 -3.95 19.90
CA GLU A 41 -21.49 -3.33 18.83
C GLU A 41 -20.65 -2.25 18.13
N ARG A 42 -21.25 -1.57 17.15
CA ARG A 42 -20.60 -0.41 16.52
C ARG A 42 -20.38 0.72 17.53
N ARG A 43 -19.25 1.41 17.39
CA ARG A 43 -18.92 2.61 18.17
C ARG A 43 -20.00 3.69 18.01
N GLU A 44 -20.48 4.22 19.14
CA GLU A 44 -21.46 5.31 19.19
C GLU A 44 -20.84 6.66 19.61
N THR A 45 -21.45 7.75 19.17
CA THR A 45 -21.05 9.11 19.56
C THR A 45 -21.59 9.48 20.94
N LEU A 46 -20.97 10.46 21.60
CA LEU A 46 -21.46 10.97 22.89
C LEU A 46 -22.89 11.50 22.82
N GLY A 47 -23.32 12.01 21.66
CA GLY A 47 -24.69 12.47 21.43
C GLY A 47 -25.67 11.30 21.43
N GLN A 48 -25.39 10.27 20.63
CA GLN A 48 -26.23 9.06 20.53
C GLN A 48 -26.37 8.35 21.89
N ILE A 49 -25.26 8.20 22.62
CA ILE A 49 -25.27 7.61 23.96
C ILE A 49 -26.07 8.49 24.93
N GLY A 50 -25.96 9.82 24.80
CA GLY A 50 -26.70 10.77 25.63
C GLY A 50 -28.20 10.70 25.42
N GLU A 51 -28.65 10.66 24.16
CA GLU A 51 -30.06 10.50 23.79
C GLU A 51 -30.63 9.19 24.34
N LEU A 52 -29.91 8.08 24.16
CA LEU A 52 -30.33 6.76 24.64
C LEU A 52 -30.46 6.71 26.17
N LEU A 53 -29.53 7.34 26.89
CA LEU A 53 -29.49 7.33 28.35
C LEU A 53 -30.21 8.52 29.01
N GLY A 54 -30.91 9.36 28.22
CA GLY A 54 -31.62 10.54 28.71
C GLY A 54 -30.73 11.58 29.39
N ILE A 55 -29.47 11.73 28.97
CA ILE A 55 -28.51 12.70 29.52
C ILE A 55 -27.84 13.54 28.44
N THR A 56 -27.33 14.70 28.83
CA THR A 56 -26.63 15.58 27.90
C THR A 56 -25.32 14.93 27.42
N ARG A 57 -24.92 15.26 26.19
CA ARG A 57 -23.62 14.88 25.61
C ARG A 57 -22.44 15.17 26.55
N GLU A 58 -22.48 16.32 27.22
CA GLU A 58 -21.43 16.74 28.15
C GLU A 58 -21.41 15.86 29.40
N ARG A 59 -22.58 15.45 29.91
CA ARG A 59 -22.64 14.51 31.03
C ARG A 59 -22.05 13.14 30.66
N VAL A 60 -22.31 12.64 29.45
CA VAL A 60 -21.68 11.40 28.96
C VAL A 60 -20.16 11.54 28.92
N ARG A 61 -19.64 12.67 28.42
CA ARG A 61 -18.19 12.96 28.38
C ARG A 61 -17.55 12.97 29.77
N GLN A 62 -18.23 13.57 30.75
CA GLN A 62 -17.76 13.61 32.13
C GLN A 62 -17.71 12.20 32.74
N LEU A 63 -18.77 11.41 32.55
CA LEU A 63 -18.81 10.02 33.00
C LEU A 63 -17.74 9.17 32.32
N GLU A 64 -17.58 9.27 31.00
CA GLU A 64 -16.51 8.60 30.24
C GLU A 64 -15.13 8.90 30.85
N LYS A 65 -14.82 10.18 31.10
CA LYS A 65 -13.53 10.58 31.69
C LYS A 65 -13.34 10.02 33.11
N ALA A 66 -14.38 10.04 33.93
CA ALA A 66 -14.34 9.54 35.30
C ALA A 66 -14.16 8.01 35.35
N ILE A 67 -14.86 7.27 34.48
CA ILE A 67 -14.75 5.82 34.38
C ILE A 67 -13.35 5.43 33.87
N LEU A 68 -12.87 6.06 32.80
CA LEU A 68 -11.53 5.79 32.26
C LEU A 68 -10.43 6.07 33.28
N ALA A 69 -10.54 7.15 34.07
CA ALA A 69 -9.56 7.44 35.13
C ALA A 69 -9.52 6.31 36.18
N ARG A 70 -10.70 5.84 36.64
CA ARG A 70 -10.80 4.72 37.58
C ARG A 70 -10.22 3.42 37.00
N LEU A 71 -10.54 3.11 35.75
CA LEU A 71 -10.04 1.90 35.07
C LEU A 71 -8.52 1.95 34.88
N LYS A 72 -7.95 3.11 34.51
CA LYS A 72 -6.49 3.31 34.39
C LYS A 72 -5.79 3.06 35.73
N THR A 73 -6.33 3.57 36.83
CA THR A 73 -5.80 3.32 38.17
C THR A 73 -5.90 1.84 38.54
N ALA A 74 -7.04 1.20 38.29
CA ALA A 74 -7.21 -0.23 38.58
C ALA A 74 -6.26 -1.12 37.76
N ALA A 75 -6.01 -0.77 36.49
CA ALA A 75 -5.04 -1.45 35.63
C ALA A 75 -3.61 -1.26 36.14
N ALA A 76 -3.21 -0.02 36.50
CA ALA A 76 -1.89 0.29 37.02
C ALA A 76 -1.60 -0.39 38.38
N ASP A 77 -2.62 -0.52 39.24
CA ASP A 77 -2.54 -1.22 40.52
C ASP A 77 -2.49 -2.76 40.37
N GLY A 78 -2.57 -3.29 39.15
CA GLY A 78 -2.57 -4.73 38.89
C GLY A 78 -3.84 -5.46 39.36
N LYS A 79 -4.93 -4.73 39.63
CA LYS A 79 -6.20 -5.30 40.13
C LYS A 79 -6.94 -6.13 39.08
N ILE A 80 -6.52 -6.07 37.82
CA ILE A 80 -7.13 -6.78 36.69
C ILE A 80 -6.03 -7.60 35.98
N PRO A 81 -5.71 -8.81 36.48
CA PRO A 81 -4.62 -9.63 35.94
C PRO A 81 -4.75 -9.93 34.44
N ALA A 82 -5.99 -10.07 33.95
CA ALA A 82 -6.28 -10.34 32.55
C ALA A 82 -5.80 -9.20 31.61
N ILE A 83 -5.73 -7.95 32.10
CA ILE A 83 -5.14 -6.84 31.33
C ILE A 83 -3.66 -7.10 31.09
N SER A 84 -2.92 -7.52 32.10
CA SER A 84 -1.47 -7.78 32.01
C SER A 84 -1.14 -8.86 30.97
N ASP A 85 -2.01 -9.86 30.82
CA ASP A 85 -1.84 -10.91 29.80
C ASP A 85 -2.10 -10.37 28.39
N ALA A 86 -3.17 -9.59 28.22
CA ALA A 86 -3.45 -8.95 26.95
C ALA A 86 -2.40 -7.89 26.56
N GLU A 87 -1.89 -7.12 27.54
CA GLU A 87 -0.76 -6.20 27.37
C GLU A 87 0.47 -6.94 26.87
N ARG A 88 0.83 -8.07 27.49
CA ARG A 88 1.98 -8.88 27.09
C ARG A 88 1.86 -9.35 25.64
N LEU A 89 0.67 -9.77 25.21
CA LEU A 89 0.41 -10.16 23.83
C LEU A 89 0.60 -8.99 22.84
N ILE A 90 0.03 -7.82 23.16
CA ILE A 90 0.16 -6.62 22.31
C ILE A 90 1.60 -6.12 22.27
N ILE A 91 2.31 -6.09 23.41
CA ILE A 91 3.72 -5.68 23.49
C ILE A 91 4.61 -6.63 22.69
N ARG A 92 4.37 -7.95 22.76
CA ARG A 92 5.12 -8.92 21.98
C ARG A 92 4.94 -8.66 20.48
N ASP A 93 3.69 -8.54 20.02
CA ASP A 93 3.40 -8.22 18.61
C ASP A 93 4.06 -6.91 18.19
N LEU A 94 3.91 -5.84 18.98
CA LEU A 94 4.52 -4.55 18.66
C LEU A 94 6.04 -4.64 18.65
N SER A 95 6.67 -5.31 19.61
CA SER A 95 8.14 -5.46 19.69
C SER A 95 8.71 -6.15 18.45
N GLU A 96 8.04 -7.18 17.95
CA GLU A 96 8.42 -7.88 16.72
C GLU A 96 8.22 -7.02 15.46
N ASN A 97 7.32 -6.03 15.52
CA ASN A 97 6.91 -5.20 14.39
C ASN A 97 7.33 -3.72 14.50
N GLY A 98 8.38 -3.41 15.27
CA GLY A 98 8.96 -2.07 15.33
C GLY A 98 8.38 -1.14 16.42
N ARG A 99 7.76 -1.71 17.46
CA ARG A 99 7.24 -1.04 18.66
C ARG A 99 6.09 -0.05 18.42
N VAL A 100 5.57 0.03 17.21
CA VAL A 100 4.48 0.94 16.81
C VAL A 100 3.75 0.42 15.58
N GLY A 101 2.43 0.61 15.53
CA GLY A 101 1.65 0.22 14.37
C GLY A 101 0.18 0.62 14.45
N ARG A 102 -0.57 0.38 13.36
CA ARG A 102 -2.02 0.60 13.35
C ARG A 102 -2.71 -0.43 14.25
N VAL A 103 -3.74 0.00 14.97
CA VAL A 103 -4.60 -0.90 15.75
C VAL A 103 -5.17 -2.01 14.88
N GLN A 104 -5.56 -1.68 13.64
CA GLN A 104 -6.06 -2.66 12.67
C GLN A 104 -5.04 -3.76 12.37
N ASP A 105 -3.77 -3.41 12.20
CA ASP A 105 -2.72 -4.35 11.81
C ASP A 105 -2.32 -5.25 12.97
N VAL A 106 -2.22 -4.68 14.18
CA VAL A 106 -2.01 -5.44 15.43
C VAL A 106 -3.16 -6.44 15.63
N ALA A 107 -4.42 -5.99 15.53
CA ALA A 107 -5.58 -6.87 15.68
C ALA A 107 -5.59 -8.00 14.64
N ASN A 108 -5.21 -7.70 13.39
CA ASN A 108 -5.13 -8.71 12.34
C ASN A 108 -4.03 -9.75 12.63
N ARG A 109 -2.85 -9.35 13.12
CA ARG A 109 -1.75 -10.29 13.45
C ARG A 109 -2.06 -11.15 14.67
N LEU A 110 -2.84 -10.64 15.61
CA LEU A 110 -3.31 -11.41 16.76
C LEU A 110 -4.43 -12.40 16.37
N SER A 111 -5.07 -12.21 15.21
CA SER A 111 -6.13 -13.05 14.68
C SER A 111 -5.59 -14.07 13.66
N LYS A 112 -6.21 -15.26 13.55
CA LYS A 112 -5.90 -16.22 12.48
C LYS A 112 -6.33 -15.71 11.11
N ASP A 113 -7.50 -15.07 11.09
CA ASP A 113 -8.12 -14.48 9.91
C ASP A 113 -8.20 -12.96 10.03
N LYS A 114 -8.87 -12.30 9.08
CA LYS A 114 -9.14 -10.86 9.13
C LYS A 114 -9.86 -10.51 10.44
N ALA A 115 -9.26 -9.65 11.25
CA ALA A 115 -9.81 -9.29 12.55
C ALA A 115 -11.22 -8.70 12.43
N SER A 116 -12.08 -9.12 13.36
CA SER A 116 -13.40 -8.53 13.55
C SER A 116 -13.28 -7.07 13.98
N ASN A 117 -14.34 -6.28 13.81
CA ASN A 117 -14.36 -4.92 14.35
C ASN A 117 -14.21 -4.91 15.88
N ASN A 118 -14.81 -5.89 16.57
CA ASN A 118 -14.75 -6.00 18.03
C ASN A 118 -13.31 -6.22 18.50
N THR A 119 -12.56 -7.11 17.84
CA THR A 119 -11.14 -7.34 18.16
C THR A 119 -10.32 -6.05 18.02
N ARG A 120 -10.57 -5.24 16.99
CA ARG A 120 -9.91 -3.93 16.81
C ARG A 120 -10.27 -2.97 17.95
N SER A 121 -11.54 -2.91 18.32
CA SER A 121 -12.02 -2.11 19.44
C SER A 121 -11.40 -2.55 20.77
N HIS A 122 -11.26 -3.87 20.99
CA HIS A 122 -10.63 -4.42 22.20
C HIS A 122 -9.16 -4.03 22.31
N VAL A 123 -8.39 -4.18 21.23
CA VAL A 123 -6.98 -3.75 21.19
C VAL A 123 -6.86 -2.24 21.45
N ALA A 124 -7.71 -1.42 20.81
CA ALA A 124 -7.73 0.02 21.05
C ALA A 124 -8.06 0.37 22.51
N PHE A 125 -9.03 -0.32 23.11
CA PHE A 125 -9.48 -0.05 24.47
C PHE A 125 -8.43 -0.45 25.51
N ILE A 126 -7.81 -1.61 25.36
CA ILE A 126 -6.69 -2.04 26.21
C ILE A 126 -5.52 -1.05 26.08
N GLY A 127 -5.25 -0.60 24.85
CA GLY A 127 -4.29 0.45 24.56
C GLY A 127 -4.57 1.77 25.30
N GLU A 128 -5.83 2.16 25.40
CA GLU A 128 -6.25 3.38 26.09
C GLU A 128 -6.11 3.27 27.62
N LEU A 129 -6.32 2.08 28.18
CA LEU A 129 -6.28 1.83 29.62
C LEU A 129 -4.87 1.65 30.18
N SER A 130 -3.95 1.10 29.40
CA SER A 130 -2.61 0.79 29.88
C SER A 130 -1.65 1.98 29.77
N PRO A 131 -0.88 2.31 30.81
CA PRO A 131 0.19 3.31 30.74
C PRO A 131 1.38 2.84 29.90
N ARG A 132 1.45 1.56 29.52
CA ARG A 132 2.53 0.98 28.71
C ARG A 132 2.39 1.30 27.22
N PHE A 133 1.25 1.87 26.82
CA PHE A 133 0.96 2.24 25.45
C PHE A 133 0.72 3.73 25.31
N VAL A 134 0.97 4.21 24.09
CA VAL A 134 0.60 5.54 23.63
C VAL A 134 -0.34 5.35 22.46
N ILE A 135 -1.57 5.86 22.60
CA ILE A 135 -2.59 5.79 21.55
C ILE A 135 -2.49 7.01 20.65
N ILE A 136 -2.50 6.74 19.35
CA ILE A 136 -2.62 7.76 18.32
C ILE A 136 -4.07 7.74 17.86
N ASN A 137 -4.82 8.79 18.18
CA ASN A 137 -6.20 8.90 17.76
C ASN A 137 -6.35 9.06 16.25
N GLU A 138 -7.42 8.50 15.69
CA GLU A 138 -7.81 8.70 14.29
C GLU A 138 -8.09 10.18 14.03
N THR A 139 -7.44 10.76 13.02
CA THR A 139 -7.63 12.16 12.59
C THR A 139 -7.58 12.22 11.06
N ASP A 140 -7.72 13.40 10.47
CA ASP A 140 -7.57 13.56 9.01
C ASP A 140 -6.18 13.18 8.49
N ASN A 141 -5.16 13.25 9.35
CA ASN A 141 -3.76 12.99 8.98
C ASN A 141 -3.27 11.61 9.43
N TYR A 142 -3.85 11.04 10.49
CA TYR A 142 -3.36 9.81 11.12
C TYR A 142 -4.44 8.75 11.23
N HIS A 143 -4.04 7.50 11.01
CA HIS A 143 -4.82 6.33 11.37
C HIS A 143 -4.74 6.05 12.87
N GLN A 144 -5.73 5.34 13.41
CA GLN A 144 -5.73 4.87 14.79
C GLN A 144 -4.55 3.93 15.01
N GLY A 145 -3.66 4.34 15.90
CA GLY A 145 -2.39 3.70 16.16
C GLY A 145 -2.16 3.38 17.62
N ILE A 146 -1.23 2.46 17.85
CA ILE A 146 -0.74 2.09 19.16
C ILE A 146 0.78 2.00 19.10
N SER A 147 1.45 2.57 20.10
CA SER A 147 2.90 2.56 20.26
C SER A 147 3.25 2.14 21.68
N ILE A 148 4.38 1.46 21.87
CA ILE A 148 4.92 1.21 23.22
C ILE A 148 5.38 2.56 23.81
N ALA A 149 5.11 2.78 25.09
CA ALA A 149 5.40 4.03 25.80
C ALA A 149 6.89 4.42 25.78
N GLU A 150 7.80 3.45 25.61
CA GLU A 150 9.25 3.65 25.45
C GLU A 150 9.61 4.55 24.25
N ASN A 151 8.77 4.56 23.20
CA ASN A 151 8.98 5.46 22.06
C ASN A 151 8.73 6.95 22.43
N GLY A 152 8.06 7.21 23.55
CA GLY A 152 7.74 8.53 24.09
C GLY A 152 6.26 8.88 24.00
N ASN A 153 5.91 10.14 24.18
CA ASN A 153 4.50 10.58 24.23
C ASN A 153 3.86 10.74 22.84
N GLU A 154 2.53 10.93 22.81
CA GLU A 154 1.76 11.09 21.57
C GLU A 154 2.31 12.21 20.66
N LYS A 155 2.80 13.31 21.26
CA LYS A 155 3.38 14.43 20.50
C LYS A 155 4.68 14.02 19.81
N LYS A 156 5.55 13.26 20.50
CA LYS A 156 6.80 12.75 19.93
C LYS A 156 6.52 11.77 18.79
N VAL A 157 5.65 10.78 19.01
CA VAL A 157 5.28 9.81 17.97
C VAL A 157 4.68 10.50 16.74
N ARG A 158 3.82 11.51 16.92
CA ARG A 158 3.32 12.33 15.79
C ARG A 158 4.43 13.11 15.09
N GLY A 159 5.37 13.67 15.85
CA GLY A 159 6.55 14.34 15.30
C GLY A 159 7.41 13.42 14.45
N ASP A 160 7.58 12.17 14.89
CA ASP A 160 8.33 11.13 14.16
C ASP A 160 7.61 10.72 12.87
N ILE A 161 6.29 10.60 12.89
CA ILE A 161 5.50 10.36 11.67
C ILE A 161 5.67 11.53 10.68
N ASP A 162 5.59 12.76 11.18
CA ASP A 162 5.72 13.95 10.34
C ASP A 162 7.13 14.14 9.78
N SER A 163 8.17 13.72 10.52
CA SER A 163 9.55 13.74 10.03
C SER A 163 9.73 12.76 8.86
N ILE A 164 9.19 11.54 8.96
CA ILE A 164 9.18 10.57 7.86
C ILE A 164 8.45 11.13 6.63
N VAL A 165 7.29 11.76 6.83
CA VAL A 165 6.54 12.39 5.73
C VAL A 165 7.37 13.49 5.05
N LYS A 166 8.10 14.30 5.84
CA LYS A 166 8.98 15.35 5.31
C LYS A 166 10.16 14.77 4.54
N THR A 167 10.82 13.73 5.06
CA THR A 167 11.96 13.09 4.39
C THR A 167 11.56 12.52 3.04
N ILE A 168 10.44 11.79 2.97
CA ILE A 168 9.91 11.26 1.70
C ILE A 168 9.54 12.40 0.74
N LYS A 169 8.94 13.48 1.25
CA LYS A 169 8.59 14.64 0.43
C LYS A 169 9.83 15.35 -0.13
N ASN A 170 10.90 15.47 0.65
CA ASN A 170 12.15 16.11 0.25
C ASN A 170 12.95 15.24 -0.73
N HIS A 171 12.92 13.92 -0.56
CA HIS A 171 13.52 12.97 -1.50
C HIS A 171 12.84 13.02 -2.88
N GLY A 172 11.52 13.28 -2.92
CA GLY A 172 10.78 13.54 -4.16
C GLY A 172 10.48 12.30 -5.02
N GLN A 173 11.02 11.13 -4.66
CA GLN A 173 10.74 9.85 -5.30
C GLN A 173 10.43 8.75 -4.26
N PRO A 174 9.72 7.68 -4.65
CA PRO A 174 9.50 6.54 -3.77
C PRO A 174 10.81 5.97 -3.26
N ILE A 175 10.85 5.59 -1.99
CA ILE A 175 12.05 5.12 -1.30
C ILE A 175 11.74 3.81 -0.59
N ASP A 176 12.64 2.83 -0.70
CA ASP A 176 12.52 1.59 0.06
C ASP A 176 12.81 1.82 1.55
N ILE A 177 12.33 0.90 2.39
CA ILE A 177 12.40 1.07 3.84
C ILE A 177 13.84 1.07 4.39
N GLU A 178 14.75 0.35 3.74
CA GLU A 178 16.16 0.26 4.15
C GLU A 178 16.90 1.56 3.84
N SER A 179 16.72 2.10 2.63
CA SER A 179 17.24 3.42 2.26
C SER A 179 16.65 4.53 3.13
N LEU A 180 15.35 4.44 3.45
CA LEU A 180 14.69 5.40 4.33
C LEU A 180 15.23 5.32 5.77
N HIS A 181 15.57 4.12 6.25
CA HIS A 181 16.26 3.92 7.52
C HIS A 181 17.65 4.53 7.51
N GLY A 182 18.43 4.40 6.44
CA GLY A 182 19.73 5.07 6.31
C GLY A 182 19.68 6.60 6.38
N MET A 183 18.53 7.22 6.08
CA MET A 183 18.33 8.67 6.16
C MET A 183 17.80 9.16 7.51
N LEU A 184 17.43 8.26 8.42
CA LEU A 184 16.73 8.57 9.67
C LEU A 184 17.37 7.85 10.86
N THR A 185 17.29 8.45 12.05
CA THR A 185 17.92 7.90 13.26
C THR A 185 16.95 7.03 14.06
N PHE A 186 16.26 6.09 13.43
CA PHE A 186 15.33 5.15 14.10
C PHE A 186 16.04 3.82 14.43
N GLU A 187 15.52 3.07 15.40
CA GLU A 187 16.17 1.82 15.86
C GLU A 187 16.15 0.72 14.80
N SER A 188 15.06 0.63 14.03
CA SER A 188 14.90 -0.43 13.03
C SER A 188 14.07 0.01 11.82
N PRO A 189 14.26 -0.63 10.65
CA PRO A 189 13.37 -0.46 9.50
C PRO A 189 11.90 -0.76 9.82
N SER A 190 11.65 -1.73 10.70
CA SER A 190 10.30 -2.08 11.18
C SER A 190 9.63 -0.93 11.93
N GLN A 191 10.38 -0.16 12.73
CA GLN A 191 9.85 1.01 13.44
C GLN A 191 9.39 2.09 12.44
N ILE A 192 10.18 2.33 11.39
CA ILE A 192 9.80 3.26 10.32
C ILE A 192 8.57 2.75 9.59
N ARG A 193 8.50 1.44 9.29
CA ARG A 193 7.32 0.83 8.64
C ARG A 193 6.07 1.05 9.49
N GLY A 194 6.18 0.84 10.80
CA GLY A 194 5.13 1.09 11.78
C GLY A 194 4.68 2.55 11.79
N LEU A 195 5.59 3.50 11.95
CA LEU A 195 5.30 4.93 11.99
C LEU A 195 4.73 5.44 10.65
N ALA A 196 5.35 5.06 9.54
CA ALA A 196 4.90 5.45 8.21
C ALA A 196 3.49 4.94 7.93
N SER A 197 3.15 3.72 8.40
CA SER A 197 1.79 3.19 8.30
C SER A 197 0.79 4.07 9.02
N LEU A 198 1.13 4.71 10.14
CA LEU A 198 0.18 5.57 10.85
C LEU A 198 -0.23 6.82 10.06
N SER A 199 0.54 7.25 9.07
CA SER A 199 0.22 8.42 8.24
C SER A 199 -0.78 8.08 7.13
N LYS A 200 -1.87 8.87 7.03
CA LYS A 200 -2.78 8.84 5.87
C LYS A 200 -2.20 9.48 4.61
N LYS A 201 -1.12 10.27 4.77
CA LYS A 201 -0.43 10.94 3.68
C LYS A 201 0.56 10.03 2.96
N LEU A 202 0.89 8.89 3.54
CA LEU A 202 1.81 7.92 2.98
C LEU A 202 1.07 6.69 2.47
N ALA A 203 1.65 6.06 1.47
CA ALA A 203 1.25 4.76 0.98
C ALA A 203 2.51 3.95 0.67
N ASN A 204 2.35 2.63 0.63
CA ASN A 204 3.42 1.75 0.23
C ASN A 204 2.92 0.75 -0.81
N LEU A 205 3.88 0.23 -1.57
CA LEU A 205 3.71 -0.93 -2.41
C LEU A 205 5.01 -1.74 -2.41
N LYS A 206 4.94 -3.02 -2.02
CA LYS A 206 6.11 -3.92 -1.91
C LYS A 206 7.25 -3.30 -1.08
N ASP A 207 6.91 -2.75 0.09
CA ASP A 207 7.84 -2.04 1.00
C ASP A 207 8.54 -0.79 0.43
N VAL A 208 8.11 -0.30 -0.73
CA VAL A 208 8.50 1.02 -1.25
C VAL A 208 7.48 2.05 -0.78
N TRP A 209 7.94 3.05 -0.04
CA TRP A 209 7.13 4.10 0.57
C TRP A 209 7.16 5.39 -0.23
N GLY A 210 6.01 6.08 -0.25
CA GLY A 210 5.86 7.34 -0.97
C GLY A 210 4.63 8.10 -0.51
N LEU A 211 4.42 9.29 -1.08
CA LEU A 211 3.19 10.03 -0.83
C LEU A 211 1.98 9.26 -1.37
N ALA A 212 0.87 9.26 -0.65
CA ALA A 212 -0.37 8.56 -1.05
C ALA A 212 -0.97 9.07 -2.37
N LYS A 213 -0.51 10.23 -2.86
CA LYS A 213 -0.86 10.80 -4.16
C LYS A 213 -0.02 10.24 -5.31
N TRP A 214 1.11 9.60 -5.01
CA TRP A 214 2.02 9.08 -6.03
C TRP A 214 1.51 7.76 -6.61
N PRO A 215 1.31 7.69 -7.94
CA PRO A 215 0.86 6.48 -8.64
C PRO A 215 1.71 5.23 -8.40
N THR A 216 3.00 5.43 -8.17
CA THR A 216 4.01 4.38 -7.99
C THR A 216 3.80 3.54 -6.74
N VAL A 217 3.29 4.15 -5.66
CA VAL A 217 3.04 3.49 -4.37
C VAL A 217 1.55 3.32 -4.07
N ASN A 218 0.68 4.05 -4.76
CA ASN A 218 -0.77 3.95 -4.60
C ASN A 218 -1.48 4.00 -5.96
N PRO A 219 -1.44 2.90 -6.74
CA PRO A 219 -2.04 2.86 -8.06
C PRO A 219 -3.58 2.81 -7.98
N LYS A 220 -4.22 3.98 -8.02
CA LYS A 220 -5.69 4.11 -7.96
C LYS A 220 -6.34 3.76 -9.29
N ASN A 221 -5.80 4.28 -10.38
CA ASN A 221 -6.38 4.12 -11.71
C ASN A 221 -5.76 2.94 -12.46
N ILE A 222 -6.45 2.47 -13.51
CA ILE A 222 -5.98 1.36 -14.36
C ILE A 222 -4.59 1.67 -14.94
N ARG A 223 -4.36 2.91 -15.39
CA ARG A 223 -3.07 3.36 -15.93
C ARG A 223 -1.94 3.26 -14.92
N ASP A 224 -2.19 3.70 -13.69
CA ASP A 224 -1.19 3.64 -12.61
C ASP A 224 -0.83 2.20 -12.27
N LYS A 225 -1.83 1.30 -12.26
CA LYS A 225 -1.63 -0.14 -12.05
C LYS A 225 -0.76 -0.75 -13.16
N ILE A 226 -1.03 -0.39 -14.41
CA ILE A 226 -0.22 -0.86 -15.55
C ILE A 226 1.21 -0.35 -15.44
N TYR A 227 1.39 0.94 -15.10
CA TYR A 227 2.71 1.55 -14.92
C TYR A 227 3.51 0.80 -13.85
N VAL A 228 2.90 0.54 -12.70
CA VAL A 228 3.54 -0.19 -11.58
C VAL A 228 3.96 -1.60 -11.99
N ILE A 229 3.12 -2.33 -12.71
CA ILE A 229 3.45 -3.69 -13.18
C ILE A 229 4.60 -3.66 -14.20
N LEU A 230 4.55 -2.76 -15.17
CA LEU A 230 5.60 -2.64 -16.18
C LEU A 230 6.92 -2.17 -15.55
N ALA A 231 6.89 -1.14 -14.72
CA ALA A 231 8.07 -0.63 -14.02
C ALA A 231 8.72 -1.70 -13.13
N GLY A 232 7.89 -2.48 -12.40
CA GLY A 232 8.37 -3.56 -11.55
C GLY A 232 8.93 -4.77 -12.31
N ASN A 233 8.43 -5.06 -13.52
CA ASN A 233 8.97 -6.15 -14.33
C ASN A 233 10.21 -5.75 -15.13
N GLY A 234 10.38 -4.46 -15.43
CA GLY A 234 11.56 -3.92 -16.13
C GLY A 234 11.69 -4.36 -17.59
N LYS A 235 10.69 -5.06 -18.15
CA LYS A 235 10.67 -5.57 -19.52
C LYS A 235 9.31 -5.36 -20.19
N PRO A 236 9.25 -5.23 -21.53
CA PRO A 236 7.98 -5.12 -22.24
C PRO A 236 7.08 -6.35 -22.01
N MET A 237 5.78 -6.13 -21.89
CA MET A 237 4.80 -7.18 -21.61
C MET A 237 3.61 -7.12 -22.56
N HIS A 238 3.01 -8.28 -22.84
CA HIS A 238 1.75 -8.33 -23.58
C HIS A 238 0.58 -7.86 -22.70
N PHE A 239 -0.42 -7.17 -23.27
CA PHE A 239 -1.54 -6.63 -22.49
C PHE A 239 -2.33 -7.71 -21.71
N SER A 240 -2.37 -8.95 -22.21
CA SER A 240 -2.96 -10.09 -21.50
C SER A 240 -2.19 -10.44 -20.23
N ASP A 241 -0.85 -10.41 -20.30
CA ASP A 241 0.03 -10.74 -19.20
C ASP A 241 0.02 -9.62 -18.15
N ILE A 242 -0.05 -8.36 -18.60
CA ILE A 242 -0.30 -7.22 -17.72
C ILE A 242 -1.64 -7.40 -17.00
N SER A 243 -2.69 -7.81 -17.71
CA SER A 243 -3.99 -8.07 -17.08
C SER A 243 -3.94 -9.20 -16.06
N LYS A 244 -3.19 -10.27 -16.33
CA LYS A 244 -2.99 -11.38 -15.40
C LYS A 244 -2.21 -10.93 -14.16
N ALA A 245 -1.09 -10.24 -14.35
CA ALA A 245 -0.28 -9.69 -13.27
C ALA A 245 -1.05 -8.71 -12.36
N ILE A 246 -1.92 -7.86 -12.93
CA ILE A 246 -2.81 -6.99 -12.14
C ILE A 246 -3.83 -7.81 -11.34
N LYS A 247 -4.37 -8.90 -11.90
CA LYS A 247 -5.34 -9.78 -11.21
C LYS A 247 -4.71 -10.56 -10.05
N GLU A 248 -3.43 -10.89 -10.15
CA GLU A 248 -2.63 -11.59 -9.13
C GLU A 248 -2.03 -10.64 -8.08
N SER A 249 -2.07 -9.33 -8.32
CA SER A 249 -1.50 -8.32 -7.41
C SER A 249 -2.41 -7.92 -6.24
N ASP A 250 -1.79 -7.41 -5.17
CA ASP A 250 -2.45 -6.97 -3.93
C ASP A 250 -3.39 -5.76 -4.11
N PHE A 251 -3.33 -5.07 -5.24
CA PHE A 251 -4.16 -3.89 -5.55
C PHE A 251 -5.38 -4.20 -6.45
N LYS A 252 -5.87 -5.45 -6.43
CA LYS A 252 -7.06 -5.94 -7.16
C LYS A 252 -8.41 -5.31 -6.79
N ARG A 253 -8.46 -4.18 -6.07
CA ARG A 253 -9.69 -3.57 -5.51
C ARG A 253 -10.82 -3.29 -6.52
N ARG A 254 -10.57 -3.41 -7.83
CA ARG A 254 -11.59 -3.43 -8.90
C ARG A 254 -11.17 -4.44 -9.97
N ASN A 255 -12.06 -5.38 -10.32
CA ASN A 255 -11.85 -6.27 -11.46
C ASN A 255 -11.80 -5.42 -12.73
N VAL A 256 -10.61 -5.35 -13.34
CA VAL A 256 -10.42 -4.65 -14.61
C VAL A 256 -10.49 -5.69 -15.73
N THR A 257 -11.28 -5.41 -16.76
CA THR A 257 -11.33 -6.26 -17.96
C THR A 257 -10.05 -6.08 -18.78
N THR A 258 -9.64 -7.13 -19.47
CA THR A 258 -8.50 -7.10 -20.41
C THR A 258 -8.69 -6.01 -21.47
N GLN A 259 -9.92 -5.82 -21.94
CA GLN A 259 -10.29 -4.80 -22.90
C GLN A 259 -10.11 -3.38 -22.36
N ALA A 260 -10.49 -3.14 -21.10
CA ALA A 260 -10.28 -1.82 -20.48
C ALA A 260 -8.79 -1.51 -20.34
N ILE A 261 -7.97 -2.49 -19.96
CA ILE A 261 -6.50 -2.34 -19.91
C ILE A 261 -5.95 -1.98 -21.29
N HIS A 262 -6.38 -2.67 -22.34
CA HIS A 262 -5.94 -2.38 -23.71
C HIS A 262 -6.31 -0.97 -24.15
N ASN A 263 -7.54 -0.53 -23.88
CA ASN A 263 -7.99 0.82 -24.21
C ASN A 263 -7.21 1.91 -23.44
N GLU A 264 -6.89 1.68 -22.17
CA GLU A 264 -6.12 2.62 -21.36
C GLU A 264 -4.63 2.66 -21.76
N LEU A 265 -4.06 1.54 -22.19
CA LEU A 265 -2.71 1.44 -22.75
C LEU A 265 -2.54 2.26 -24.03
N ILE A 266 -3.56 2.30 -24.90
CA ILE A 266 -3.52 3.08 -26.15
C ILE A 266 -3.65 4.59 -25.87
N LYS A 267 -4.44 4.97 -24.86
CA LYS A 267 -4.75 6.37 -24.55
C LYS A 267 -3.64 7.11 -23.82
N ASP A 268 -2.83 6.43 -23.01
CA ASP A 268 -1.79 7.06 -22.20
C ASP A 268 -0.45 7.11 -22.96
N LYS A 269 0.18 8.29 -22.99
CA LYS A 269 1.47 8.51 -23.66
C LYS A 269 2.65 7.80 -22.98
N ARG A 270 2.51 7.42 -21.70
CA ARG A 270 3.54 6.70 -20.93
C ARG A 270 3.81 5.28 -21.46
N PHE A 271 2.89 4.74 -22.26
CA PHE A 271 3.02 3.40 -22.82
C PHE A 271 3.25 3.46 -24.33
N VAL A 272 4.21 2.66 -24.78
CA VAL A 272 4.56 2.54 -26.19
C VAL A 272 4.24 1.14 -26.65
N LEU A 273 3.40 1.04 -27.70
CA LEU A 273 3.14 -0.21 -28.38
C LEU A 273 4.37 -0.54 -29.25
N ILE A 274 5.08 -1.61 -28.89
CA ILE A 274 6.26 -2.05 -29.64
C ILE A 274 5.91 -3.19 -30.60
N GLY A 275 4.97 -4.08 -30.26
CA GLY A 275 4.64 -5.27 -31.06
C GLY A 275 3.15 -5.58 -31.05
N ARG A 276 2.75 -6.76 -31.57
CA ARG A 276 1.35 -7.23 -31.52
C ARG A 276 0.91 -7.37 -30.06
N GLY A 277 0.26 -6.33 -29.53
CA GLY A 277 -0.21 -6.28 -28.14
C GLY A 277 0.89 -6.16 -27.07
N ILE A 278 2.16 -5.92 -27.43
CA ILE A 278 3.27 -5.77 -26.48
C ILE A 278 3.51 -4.29 -26.21
N TYR A 279 3.47 -3.93 -24.93
CA TYR A 279 3.65 -2.58 -24.44
C TYR A 279 4.91 -2.43 -23.58
N ALA A 280 5.57 -1.29 -23.71
CA ALA A 280 6.73 -0.88 -22.93
C ALA A 280 6.50 0.50 -22.31
N LEU A 281 7.29 0.88 -21.31
CA LEU A 281 7.32 2.25 -20.83
C LEU A 281 8.09 3.15 -21.80
N ASP A 282 7.55 4.34 -22.05
CA ASP A 282 8.20 5.36 -22.90
C ASP A 282 9.59 5.75 -22.38
N SER A 283 9.76 5.77 -21.05
CA SER A 283 11.04 6.06 -20.38
C SER A 283 12.15 5.04 -20.66
N TRP A 284 11.83 3.87 -21.20
CA TRP A 284 12.83 2.86 -21.59
C TRP A 284 13.44 3.13 -22.97
N GLY A 285 13.06 4.22 -23.65
CA GLY A 285 13.64 4.63 -24.93
C GLY A 285 13.14 3.83 -26.13
N TYR A 286 12.04 3.08 -25.98
CA TYR A 286 11.40 2.42 -27.11
C TYR A 286 10.62 3.44 -27.94
N SER A 287 10.90 3.51 -29.24
CA SER A 287 10.13 4.36 -30.16
C SER A 287 8.84 3.67 -30.63
N LYS A 288 7.80 4.47 -30.86
CA LYS A 288 6.57 4.02 -31.53
C LYS A 288 6.94 3.57 -32.94
N GLY A 289 6.77 2.28 -33.23
CA GLY A 289 7.04 1.74 -34.55
C GLY A 289 7.23 0.23 -34.57
N THR A 290 6.88 -0.35 -35.71
CA THR A 290 7.23 -1.72 -36.06
C THR A 290 8.73 -1.83 -36.35
N VAL A 291 9.24 -3.06 -36.44
CA VAL A 291 10.62 -3.30 -36.92
C VAL A 291 10.86 -2.63 -38.28
N SER A 292 9.82 -2.54 -39.12
CA SER A 292 9.85 -1.84 -40.40
C SER A 292 10.09 -0.34 -40.25
N ASP A 293 9.46 0.33 -39.29
CA ASP A 293 9.65 1.77 -39.12
C ASP A 293 11.08 2.10 -38.68
N ILE A 294 11.69 1.23 -37.86
CA ILE A 294 13.09 1.37 -37.45
C ILE A 294 14.04 1.11 -38.62
N ILE A 295 13.79 0.07 -39.42
CA ILE A 295 14.57 -0.17 -40.64
C ILE A 295 14.46 1.03 -41.58
N ALA A 296 13.27 1.59 -41.76
CA ALA A 296 13.06 2.78 -42.57
C ALA A 296 13.81 3.98 -42.01
N ASP A 297 13.78 4.25 -40.70
CA ASP A 297 14.54 5.35 -40.11
C ASP A 297 16.06 5.16 -40.24
N ILE A 298 16.56 3.93 -40.10
CA ILE A 298 17.98 3.61 -40.31
C ILE A 298 18.40 3.89 -41.76
N LEU A 299 17.57 3.47 -42.73
CA LEU A 299 17.83 3.71 -44.15
C LEU A 299 17.71 5.20 -44.50
N ARG A 300 16.74 5.95 -43.94
CA ARG A 300 16.64 7.42 -44.15
C ARG A 300 17.85 8.16 -43.60
N LYS A 301 18.31 7.79 -42.40
CA LYS A 301 19.46 8.41 -41.75
C LYS A 301 20.77 8.08 -42.47
N ALA A 302 20.88 6.89 -43.06
CA ALA A 302 22.05 6.52 -43.83
C ALA A 302 22.12 7.28 -45.16
N GLY A 303 20.97 7.59 -45.78
CA GLY A 303 20.92 8.28 -47.07
C GLY A 303 21.42 7.45 -48.26
N GLU A 304 21.86 6.22 -48.01
CA GLU A 304 22.41 5.29 -48.99
C GLU A 304 21.84 3.87 -48.79
N PRO A 305 21.85 3.03 -49.84
CA PRO A 305 21.44 1.63 -49.71
C PRO A 305 22.38 0.86 -48.77
N LEU A 306 21.83 0.17 -47.78
CA LEU A 306 22.60 -0.61 -46.81
C LEU A 306 22.55 -2.11 -47.08
N HIS A 307 23.65 -2.79 -46.80
CA HIS A 307 23.71 -4.24 -46.83
C HIS A 307 22.89 -4.85 -45.69
N ARG A 308 22.24 -5.98 -45.95
CA ARG A 308 21.37 -6.74 -45.03
C ARG A 308 21.98 -6.89 -43.64
N ASP A 309 23.23 -7.33 -43.58
CA ASP A 309 23.90 -7.64 -42.31
C ASP A 309 24.20 -6.36 -41.50
N GLU A 310 24.42 -5.23 -42.18
CA GLU A 310 24.59 -3.93 -41.53
C GLU A 310 23.26 -3.39 -40.99
N ILE A 311 22.15 -3.58 -41.73
CA ILE A 311 20.80 -3.27 -41.25
C ILE A 311 20.50 -4.12 -40.01
N VAL A 312 20.76 -5.42 -40.05
CA VAL A 312 20.56 -6.33 -38.90
C VAL A 312 21.35 -5.84 -37.69
N ARG A 313 22.65 -5.53 -37.86
CA ARG A 313 23.50 -5.02 -36.78
C ARG A 313 22.96 -3.73 -36.16
N ARG A 314 22.53 -2.77 -36.98
CA ARG A 314 21.98 -1.48 -36.50
C ARG A 314 20.63 -1.66 -35.81
N VAL A 315 19.75 -2.51 -36.35
CA VAL A 315 18.45 -2.80 -35.73
C VAL A 315 18.63 -3.52 -34.39
N LEU A 316 19.54 -4.50 -34.30
CA LEU A 316 19.83 -5.21 -33.05
C LEU A 316 20.41 -4.29 -31.98
N LYS A 317 21.15 -3.24 -32.35
CA LYS A 317 21.63 -2.19 -31.43
C LYS A 317 20.49 -1.31 -30.90
N SER A 318 19.50 -0.99 -31.74
CA SER A 318 18.38 -0.14 -31.35
C SER A 318 17.22 -0.91 -30.71
N ARG A 319 17.10 -2.22 -30.95
CA ARG A 319 15.96 -3.02 -30.51
C ARG A 319 16.27 -4.51 -30.40
N GLN A 320 15.82 -5.13 -29.31
CA GLN A 320 15.94 -6.57 -29.12
C GLN A 320 14.88 -7.33 -29.93
N VAL A 321 15.26 -7.83 -31.11
CA VAL A 321 14.44 -8.66 -32.00
C VAL A 321 15.26 -9.80 -32.60
N LYS A 322 14.62 -10.87 -33.05
CA LYS A 322 15.31 -11.97 -33.75
C LYS A 322 15.70 -11.53 -35.16
N GLU A 323 16.88 -11.94 -35.62
CA GLU A 323 17.37 -11.66 -36.97
C GLU A 323 16.36 -12.08 -38.05
N THR A 324 15.75 -13.25 -37.88
CA THR A 324 14.71 -13.78 -38.79
C THR A 324 13.54 -12.81 -38.97
N THR A 325 13.16 -12.06 -37.92
CA THR A 325 12.08 -11.06 -37.98
C THR A 325 12.51 -9.83 -38.78
N ILE A 326 13.77 -9.42 -38.70
CA ILE A 326 14.32 -8.31 -39.48
C ILE A 326 14.33 -8.69 -40.97
N LEU A 327 14.80 -9.89 -41.29
CA LEU A 327 14.85 -10.43 -42.65
C LEU A 327 13.46 -10.57 -43.27
N LEU A 328 12.50 -11.10 -42.51
CA LEU A 328 11.13 -11.22 -42.96
C LEU A 328 10.52 -9.84 -43.28
N ASN A 329 10.78 -8.81 -42.46
CA ASN A 329 10.27 -7.47 -42.71
C ASN A 329 10.93 -6.82 -43.94
N LEU A 330 12.22 -7.05 -44.17
CA LEU A 330 12.92 -6.57 -45.38
C LEU A 330 12.39 -7.20 -46.67
N GLN A 331 11.86 -8.42 -46.61
CA GLN A 331 11.32 -9.14 -47.78
C GLN A 331 9.81 -8.99 -47.97
N SER A 332 9.04 -8.92 -46.88
CA SER A 332 7.57 -8.96 -46.92
C SER A 332 6.90 -7.61 -47.05
N LYS A 333 7.63 -6.51 -46.81
CA LYS A 333 7.07 -5.15 -46.83
C LYS A 333 7.44 -4.43 -48.12
N SER A 334 6.43 -3.96 -48.84
CA SER A 334 6.56 -3.17 -50.09
C SER A 334 7.34 -1.87 -49.93
N MET A 335 7.52 -1.39 -48.69
CA MET A 335 8.28 -0.18 -48.38
C MET A 335 9.81 -0.32 -48.50
N PHE A 336 10.34 -1.54 -48.70
CA PHE A 336 11.77 -1.77 -48.93
C PHE A 336 12.01 -2.33 -50.32
N LYS A 337 12.95 -1.72 -51.04
CA LYS A 337 13.35 -2.16 -52.38
C LYS A 337 14.77 -2.71 -52.33
N ARG A 338 14.96 -3.90 -52.88
CA ARG A 338 16.29 -4.48 -53.08
C ARG A 338 16.92 -3.87 -54.34
N VAL A 339 18.06 -3.21 -54.18
CA VAL A 339 18.78 -2.54 -55.28
C VAL A 339 20.01 -3.31 -55.77
N ALA A 340 20.58 -4.18 -54.92
CA ALA A 340 21.69 -5.04 -55.29
C ALA A 340 21.69 -6.35 -54.47
N LYS A 341 22.73 -7.19 -54.62
CA LYS A 341 22.88 -8.42 -53.82
C LYS A 341 22.84 -8.07 -52.33
N ALA A 342 21.81 -8.58 -51.64
CA ALA A 342 21.56 -8.34 -50.22
C ALA A 342 21.61 -6.85 -49.77
N THR A 343 21.33 -5.90 -50.68
CA THR A 343 21.38 -4.46 -50.40
C THR A 343 19.99 -3.85 -50.59
N TYR A 344 19.52 -3.10 -49.59
CA TYR A 344 18.16 -2.58 -49.52
C TYR A 344 18.15 -1.06 -49.39
N THR A 345 17.15 -0.42 -50.00
CA THR A 345 16.81 1.00 -49.85
C THR A 345 15.32 1.16 -49.56
N ILE A 346 14.89 2.38 -49.21
CA ILE A 346 13.47 2.71 -49.03
C ILE A 346 12.82 2.83 -50.41
N ALA A 347 11.68 2.16 -50.60
CA ALA A 347 10.86 2.37 -51.78
C ALA A 347 10.19 3.75 -51.67
N GLU A 348 10.41 4.63 -52.65
CA GLU A 348 9.67 5.89 -52.76
C GLU A 348 8.17 5.59 -52.92
N PRO A 349 7.29 6.39 -52.29
CA PRO A 349 5.86 6.19 -52.41
C PRO A 349 5.45 6.33 -53.89
N GLN A 350 4.84 5.29 -54.45
CA GLN A 350 4.08 5.42 -55.69
C GLN A 350 2.96 6.45 -55.43
N GLN A 351 2.97 7.56 -56.18
CA GLN A 351 1.87 8.51 -56.25
C GLN A 351 0.59 7.83 -56.72
#